data_AF-A0A7Z9RXB9-F1
#
_entry.id   AF-A0A7Z9RXB9-F1
#
_cell.length_a   1.000
_cell.length_b   1.000
_cell.length_c   1.000
_cell.angle_alpha   90.00
_cell.angle_beta   90.00
_cell.angle_gamma   90.00
#
_symmetry.space_group_name_H-M   'P 1'
#
loop_
_entity.id
_entity.type
_entity.pdbx_description
1 polymer ?
#
loop_
_entity_poly.entity_id
_entity_poly.type
_entity_poly.pdbx_seq_one_letter_code
_entity_poly.pdbx_strand_id
1 'polypeptide(L)'
;MKINSVTRCSGILLMTILLLLPVSGQDSPELSWKKSEGAESFEAAKAAYDVADYKTAYQEFKNARKQAKNRATRSHVDLWLGATEGANELAALKKQALGGKESAAYRIAEKNYSRFAATPIGEEYKKFVIEMQRKLFHVLEDFERVSKRYSLKYGKSFVDEDGLVQEGKRALQWQVAPGQTELKVKGIPRNLTGYKAIAFYLDMPRGGSAYQLVFVVPGSAEAGVTQVQVVKNAYIMMMKSHKGLKRIEIPLRNFKGQGDASWDRIQDFRIQFLGGKRFTAYVDFIALLK
;
A
#
# COMPACT_ATOMS: atom_id res chain seq x y z
N MET A 1 3.83 -5.19 75.53
CA MET A 1 2.87 -4.73 76.55
C MET A 1 2.15 -3.49 76.02
N LYS A 2 0.81 -3.48 76.02
CA LYS A 2 -0.15 -2.38 75.70
C LYS A 2 -0.35 -1.90 74.25
N ILE A 3 -1.22 -2.64 73.53
CA ILE A 3 -2.60 -2.28 73.08
C ILE A 3 -2.98 -0.80 72.78
N ASN A 4 -3.52 -0.63 71.55
CA ASN A 4 -4.55 0.28 70.99
C ASN A 4 -4.34 1.80 70.86
N SER A 5 -4.53 2.30 69.63
CA SER A 5 -5.82 2.93 69.26
C SER A 5 -6.05 2.94 67.75
N VAL A 6 -7.31 2.68 67.38
CA VAL A 6 -7.87 2.63 66.03
C VAL A 6 -8.51 3.98 65.74
N THR A 7 -8.28 4.54 64.55
CA THR A 7 -9.24 5.46 63.94
C THR A 7 -9.38 5.16 62.46
N ARG A 8 -10.57 4.67 62.10
CA ARG A 8 -11.08 4.54 60.74
C ARG A 8 -11.22 5.93 60.12
N CYS A 9 -10.79 6.10 58.88
CA CYS A 9 -11.45 7.00 57.95
C CYS A 9 -11.47 6.37 56.56
N SER A 10 -12.69 6.13 56.10
CA SER A 10 -13.06 5.64 54.78
C SER A 10 -12.55 6.59 53.70
N GLY A 11 -11.69 6.10 52.80
CA GLY A 11 -11.23 6.82 51.63
C GLY A 11 -11.54 6.00 50.38
N ILE A 12 -12.54 6.47 49.64
CA ILE A 12 -13.10 5.87 48.43
C ILE A 12 -12.00 5.50 47.44
N LEU A 13 -11.97 4.21 47.08
CA LEU A 13 -11.22 3.66 45.95
C LEU A 13 -11.86 4.18 44.66
N LEU A 14 -11.43 5.35 44.19
CA LEU A 14 -11.83 5.87 42.90
C LEU A 14 -10.98 5.18 41.82
N MET A 15 -11.55 4.09 41.30
CA MET A 15 -11.15 3.47 40.05
C MET A 15 -11.29 4.50 38.92
N THR A 16 -10.20 5.18 38.58
CA THR A 16 -10.14 5.96 37.34
C THR A 16 -9.95 4.98 36.20
N ILE A 17 -11.06 4.47 35.68
CA ILE A 17 -11.13 3.83 34.36
C ILE A 17 -10.67 4.89 33.36
N LEU A 18 -9.43 4.78 32.90
CA LEU A 18 -8.92 5.54 31.77
C LEU A 18 -9.64 5.02 30.52
N LEU A 19 -10.82 5.57 30.25
CA LEU A 19 -11.51 5.45 28.98
C LEU A 19 -10.57 6.00 27.90
N LEU A 20 -9.98 5.10 27.12
CA LEU A 20 -9.36 5.37 25.83
C LEU A 20 -10.42 6.00 24.93
N LEU A 21 -10.53 7.32 24.99
CA LEU A 21 -11.21 8.10 23.96
C LEU A 21 -10.42 7.98 22.65
N PRO A 22 -11.10 7.88 21.51
CA PRO A 22 -10.44 7.82 20.21
C PRO A 22 -9.66 9.12 19.99
N VAL A 23 -8.38 8.99 19.63
CA VAL A 23 -7.57 10.10 19.11
C VAL A 23 -8.12 10.49 17.74
N SER A 24 -9.12 11.37 17.74
CA SER A 24 -9.58 12.09 16.55
C SER A 24 -9.61 13.58 16.89
N GLY A 25 -8.50 14.25 16.59
CA GLY A 25 -8.31 15.67 16.83
C GLY A 25 -6.82 16.01 16.79
N GLN A 26 -6.25 16.16 15.59
CA GLN A 26 -5.12 17.07 15.48
C GLN A 26 -5.67 18.46 15.78
N ASP A 27 -5.21 19.09 16.86
CA ASP A 27 -5.53 20.49 17.16
C ASP A 27 -5.24 21.32 15.92
N SER A 28 -6.29 21.84 15.29
CA SER A 28 -6.12 22.71 14.13
C SER A 28 -5.33 23.92 14.57
N PRO A 29 -4.27 24.31 13.84
CA PRO A 29 -3.39 25.37 14.28
C PRO A 29 -4.19 26.67 14.44
N GLU A 30 -3.90 27.43 15.48
CA GLU A 30 -4.49 28.76 15.65
C GLU A 30 -4.13 29.62 14.42
N LEU A 31 -5.15 30.00 13.65
CA LEU A 31 -4.96 30.72 12.39
C LEU A 31 -4.80 32.22 12.66
N SER A 32 -3.69 32.78 12.18
CA SER A 32 -3.34 34.18 12.39
C SER A 32 -3.18 34.90 11.06
N TRP A 33 -3.95 35.98 10.90
CA TRP A 33 -4.06 36.72 9.66
C TRP A 33 -3.47 38.13 9.80
N LYS A 34 -2.95 38.67 8.70
CA LYS A 34 -2.48 40.06 8.61
C LYS A 34 -3.66 41.04 8.63
N LYS A 35 -4.78 40.62 8.04
CA LYS A 35 -6.03 41.38 7.91
C LYS A 35 -7.23 40.46 7.98
N SER A 36 -8.43 40.98 8.28
CA SER A 36 -9.66 40.21 8.42
C SER A 36 -10.06 39.48 7.15
N GLU A 37 -9.79 40.05 5.98
CA GLU A 37 -10.11 39.45 4.67
C GLU A 37 -9.41 38.09 4.47
N GLY A 38 -8.32 37.84 5.19
CA GLY A 38 -7.65 36.54 5.20
C GLY A 38 -8.51 35.42 5.77
N ALA A 39 -9.18 35.68 6.90
CA ALA A 39 -10.10 34.74 7.52
C ALA A 39 -11.36 34.55 6.67
N GLU A 40 -11.90 35.65 6.13
CA GLU A 40 -13.07 35.63 5.25
C GLU A 40 -12.81 34.81 3.98
N SER A 41 -11.68 35.03 3.31
CA SER A 41 -11.27 34.25 2.14
C SER A 41 -11.09 32.77 2.48
N PHE A 42 -10.58 32.45 3.68
CA PHE A 42 -10.38 31.07 4.10
C PHE A 42 -11.69 30.31 4.30
N GLU A 43 -12.67 30.92 4.99
CA GLU A 43 -13.98 30.29 5.17
C GLU A 43 -14.79 30.25 3.86
N ALA A 44 -14.71 31.29 3.01
CA ALA A 44 -15.31 31.26 1.67
C ALA A 44 -14.72 30.13 0.81
N ALA A 45 -13.41 29.90 0.90
CA ALA A 45 -12.74 28.81 0.20
C ALA A 45 -13.22 27.43 0.67
N LYS A 46 -13.38 27.23 1.99
CA LYS A 46 -13.94 25.99 2.55
C LYS A 46 -15.38 25.76 2.10
N ALA A 47 -16.23 26.79 2.13
CA ALA A 47 -17.60 26.69 1.64
C ALA A 47 -17.66 26.32 0.15
N ALA A 48 -16.80 26.92 -0.68
CA ALA A 48 -16.69 26.56 -2.10
C ALA A 48 -16.17 25.13 -2.31
N TYR A 49 -15.22 24.69 -1.47
CA TYR A 49 -14.70 23.32 -1.48
C TYR A 49 -15.79 22.29 -1.17
N ASP A 50 -16.62 22.54 -0.15
CA ASP A 50 -17.68 21.63 0.30
C ASP A 50 -18.77 21.41 -0.76
N VAL A 51 -18.98 22.39 -1.65
CA VAL A 51 -19.92 22.29 -2.79
C VAL A 51 -19.23 21.88 -4.10
N ALA A 52 -17.98 21.41 -4.02
CA ALA A 52 -17.15 20.99 -5.16
C ALA A 52 -16.87 22.08 -6.23
N ASP A 53 -16.99 23.36 -5.88
CA ASP A 53 -16.49 24.46 -6.72
C ASP A 53 -14.99 24.69 -6.47
N TYR A 54 -14.19 23.72 -6.92
CA TYR A 54 -12.75 23.71 -6.68
C TYR A 54 -12.00 24.87 -7.34
N LYS A 55 -12.57 25.49 -8.38
CA LYS A 55 -11.95 26.65 -9.03
C LYS A 55 -12.03 27.87 -8.11
N THR A 56 -13.20 28.14 -7.56
CA THR A 56 -13.42 29.22 -6.60
C THR A 56 -12.67 28.95 -5.30
N ALA A 57 -12.76 27.73 -4.77
CA ALA A 57 -12.04 27.33 -3.56
C ALA A 57 -10.52 27.56 -3.68
N TYR A 58 -9.92 27.15 -4.81
CA TYR A 58 -8.48 27.31 -5.04
C TYR A 58 -8.06 28.79 -5.05
N GLN A 59 -8.85 29.65 -5.70
CA GLN A 59 -8.56 31.07 -5.78
C GLN A 59 -8.68 31.75 -4.40
N GLU A 60 -9.71 31.40 -3.62
CA GLU A 60 -9.90 31.96 -2.29
C GLU A 60 -8.87 31.46 -1.28
N PHE A 61 -8.47 30.18 -1.32
CA PHE A 61 -7.34 29.71 -0.51
C PHE A 61 -6.03 30.43 -0.88
N LYS A 62 -5.79 30.76 -2.16
CA LYS A 62 -4.63 31.59 -2.55
C LYS A 62 -4.73 33.01 -1.99
N ASN A 63 -5.92 33.59 -1.92
CA ASN A 63 -6.15 34.90 -1.31
C ASN A 63 -5.85 34.86 0.19
N ALA A 64 -6.42 33.87 0.90
CA ALA A 64 -6.14 33.61 2.31
C ALA A 64 -4.63 33.42 2.59
N ARG A 65 -3.95 32.63 1.76
CA ARG A 65 -2.50 32.37 1.88
C ARG A 65 -1.66 33.66 1.88
N LYS A 66 -2.02 34.65 1.05
CA LYS A 66 -1.31 35.95 0.99
C LYS A 66 -1.45 36.74 2.30
N GLN A 67 -2.58 36.57 2.98
CA GLN A 67 -2.91 37.21 4.25
C GLN A 67 -2.45 36.41 5.47
N ALA A 68 -1.91 35.21 5.32
CA ALA A 68 -1.35 34.46 6.45
C ALA A 68 -0.19 35.22 7.13
N LYS A 69 -0.29 35.42 8.44
CA LYS A 69 0.68 36.19 9.25
C LYS A 69 1.92 35.37 9.59
N ASN A 70 1.75 34.07 9.85
CA ASN A 70 2.82 33.19 10.30
C ASN A 70 2.95 31.94 9.40
N ARG A 71 4.04 31.18 9.63
CA ARG A 71 4.32 29.95 8.87
C ARG A 71 3.27 28.87 9.10
N ALA A 72 2.76 28.71 10.33
CA ALA A 72 1.77 27.68 10.67
C ALA A 72 0.47 27.87 9.89
N THR A 73 -0.08 29.09 9.87
CA THR A 73 -1.26 29.45 9.07
C THR A 73 -1.00 29.25 7.58
N ARG A 74 0.17 29.67 7.07
CA ARG A 74 0.50 29.45 5.66
C ARG A 74 0.56 27.96 5.31
N SER A 75 1.20 27.14 6.14
CA SER A 75 1.27 25.69 5.95
C SER A 75 -0.12 25.04 6.03
N HIS A 76 -0.98 25.49 6.93
CA HIS A 76 -2.37 25.01 7.00
C HIS A 76 -3.15 25.34 5.72
N VAL A 77 -3.05 26.57 5.21
CA VAL A 77 -3.67 26.95 3.93
C VAL A 77 -3.06 26.17 2.76
N ASP A 78 -1.75 25.89 2.78
CA ASP A 78 -1.09 25.06 1.75
C ASP A 78 -1.62 23.62 1.73
N LEU A 79 -1.99 23.04 2.88
CA LEU A 79 -2.68 21.73 2.94
C LEU A 79 -4.05 21.77 2.26
N TRP A 80 -4.82 22.84 2.47
CA TRP A 80 -6.12 23.04 1.83
C TRP A 80 -6.02 23.31 0.32
N LEU A 81 -4.98 24.02 -0.12
CA LEU A 81 -4.66 24.15 -1.55
C LEU A 81 -4.37 22.77 -2.17
N GLY A 82 -3.55 21.97 -1.50
CA GLY A 82 -3.29 20.59 -1.90
C GLY A 82 -4.56 19.74 -1.94
N ALA A 83 -5.46 19.90 -0.96
CA ALA A 83 -6.75 19.21 -0.95
C ALA A 83 -7.64 19.60 -2.13
N THR A 84 -7.66 20.87 -2.50
CA THR A 84 -8.45 21.38 -3.63
C THR A 84 -7.93 20.84 -4.97
N GLU A 85 -6.61 20.83 -5.16
CA GLU A 85 -5.96 20.22 -6.32
C GLU A 85 -6.26 18.72 -6.40
N GLY A 86 -6.12 18.01 -5.28
CA GLY A 86 -6.39 16.58 -5.18
C GLY A 86 -7.86 16.22 -5.40
N ALA A 87 -8.80 17.02 -4.91
CA ALA A 87 -10.24 16.80 -5.10
C ALA A 87 -10.66 16.99 -6.57
N ASN A 88 -10.14 18.03 -7.23
CA ASN A 88 -10.37 18.23 -8.65
C ASN A 88 -9.79 17.08 -9.51
N GLU A 89 -8.57 16.63 -9.19
CA GLU A 89 -7.98 15.47 -9.86
C GLU A 89 -8.81 14.21 -9.62
N LEU A 90 -9.19 13.94 -8.36
CA LEU A 90 -9.99 12.77 -8.00
C LEU A 90 -11.34 12.75 -8.73
N ALA A 91 -12.02 13.89 -8.85
CA ALA A 91 -13.26 14.00 -9.62
C ALA A 91 -13.07 13.63 -11.10
N ALA A 92 -11.97 14.09 -11.71
CA ALA A 92 -11.62 13.73 -13.08
C ALA A 92 -11.29 12.22 -13.22
N LEU A 93 -10.57 11.64 -12.26
CA LEU A 93 -10.24 10.22 -12.24
C LEU A 93 -11.47 9.33 -12.07
N LYS A 94 -12.41 9.72 -11.20
CA LYS A 94 -13.70 9.04 -11.05
C LYS A 94 -14.48 9.05 -12.37
N LYS A 95 -14.57 10.22 -13.04
CA LYS A 95 -15.21 10.33 -14.36
C LYS A 95 -14.52 9.47 -15.42
N GLN A 96 -13.19 9.43 -15.42
CA GLN A 96 -12.41 8.59 -16.32
C GLN A 96 -12.65 7.10 -16.08
N ALA A 97 -12.72 6.66 -14.82
CA ALA A 97 -13.04 5.28 -14.46
C ALA A 97 -14.46 4.88 -14.90
N LEU A 98 -15.45 5.76 -14.68
CA LEU A 98 -16.82 5.55 -15.18
C LEU A 98 -16.89 5.45 -16.71
N GLY A 99 -15.98 6.11 -17.43
CA GLY A 99 -15.81 6.00 -18.88
C GLY A 99 -15.06 4.75 -19.36
N GLY A 100 -14.90 3.72 -18.52
CA GLY A 100 -14.25 2.44 -18.88
C GLY A 100 -12.72 2.47 -18.91
N LYS A 101 -12.09 3.53 -18.36
CA LYS A 101 -10.63 3.67 -18.28
C LYS A 101 -10.11 3.44 -16.86
N GLU A 102 -10.68 2.46 -16.14
CA GLU A 102 -10.38 2.24 -14.71
C GLU A 102 -8.89 1.99 -14.45
N SER A 103 -8.23 1.15 -15.27
CA SER A 103 -6.80 0.86 -15.09
C SER A 103 -5.92 2.11 -15.22
N ALA A 104 -6.24 3.00 -16.17
CA ALA A 104 -5.51 4.25 -16.34
C ALA A 104 -5.78 5.23 -15.19
N ALA A 105 -7.04 5.32 -14.73
CA ALA A 105 -7.41 6.15 -13.58
C ALA A 105 -6.71 5.67 -12.30
N TYR A 106 -6.68 4.35 -12.06
CA TYR A 106 -5.99 3.74 -10.93
C TYR A 106 -4.49 4.06 -10.91
N ARG A 107 -3.78 3.89 -12.04
CA ARG A 107 -2.34 4.16 -12.10
C ARG A 107 -1.99 5.61 -11.79
N ILE A 108 -2.83 6.56 -12.22
CA ILE A 108 -2.64 7.97 -11.89
C ILE A 108 -2.91 8.20 -10.40
N ALA A 109 -4.01 7.63 -9.88
CA ALA A 109 -4.38 7.76 -8.47
C ALA A 109 -3.31 7.19 -7.53
N GLU A 110 -2.88 5.95 -7.75
CA GLU A 110 -1.83 5.27 -6.98
C GLU A 110 -0.54 6.11 -6.95
N LYS A 111 -0.11 6.62 -8.11
CA LYS A 111 1.10 7.46 -8.21
C LYS A 111 0.99 8.77 -7.44
N ASN A 112 -0.17 9.43 -7.49
CA ASN A 112 -0.33 10.77 -6.96
C ASN A 112 -0.80 10.80 -5.50
N TYR A 113 -1.30 9.68 -4.96
CA TYR A 113 -1.86 9.61 -3.61
C TYR A 113 -0.90 10.16 -2.54
N SER A 114 0.40 9.86 -2.60
CA SER A 114 1.38 10.33 -1.61
C SER A 114 1.47 11.86 -1.50
N ARG A 115 1.16 12.60 -2.59
CA ARG A 115 1.09 14.08 -2.58
C ARG A 115 -0.09 14.60 -1.75
N PHE A 116 -1.19 13.84 -1.71
CA PHE A 116 -2.44 14.27 -1.09
C PHE A 116 -2.72 13.57 0.24
N ALA A 117 -1.94 12.56 0.62
CA ALA A 117 -2.16 11.73 1.79
C ALA A 117 -2.31 12.53 3.09
N ALA A 118 -1.53 13.60 3.27
CA ALA A 118 -1.57 14.45 4.47
C ALA A 118 -2.55 15.64 4.37
N THR A 119 -3.38 15.70 3.33
CA THR A 119 -4.34 16.79 3.11
C THR A 119 -5.77 16.35 3.46
N PRO A 120 -6.72 17.28 3.65
CA PRO A 120 -8.13 16.93 3.88
C PRO A 120 -8.77 15.93 2.89
N ILE A 121 -8.35 15.92 1.61
CA ILE A 121 -8.88 14.96 0.61
C ILE A 121 -8.23 13.57 0.71
N GLY A 122 -7.15 13.41 1.49
CA GLY A 122 -6.30 12.22 1.52
C GLY A 122 -7.09 10.93 1.73
N GLU A 123 -8.00 10.91 2.70
CA GLU A 123 -8.84 9.74 3.00
C GLU A 123 -9.78 9.35 1.85
N GLU A 124 -10.42 10.32 1.21
CA GLU A 124 -11.30 10.04 0.06
C GLU A 124 -10.49 9.56 -1.16
N TYR A 125 -9.33 10.18 -1.37
CA TYR A 125 -8.40 9.77 -2.41
C TYR A 125 -7.94 8.32 -2.20
N LYS A 126 -7.58 7.96 -0.95
CA LYS A 126 -7.22 6.59 -0.56
C LYS A 126 -8.36 5.60 -0.81
N LYS A 127 -9.60 5.96 -0.46
CA LYS A 127 -10.78 5.12 -0.72
C LYS A 127 -10.92 4.78 -2.20
N PHE A 128 -10.75 5.75 -3.10
CA PHE A 128 -10.81 5.51 -4.54
C PHE A 128 -9.69 4.57 -5.01
N VAL A 129 -8.45 4.76 -4.53
CA VAL A 129 -7.33 3.85 -4.85
C VAL A 129 -7.68 2.42 -4.44
N ILE A 130 -8.13 2.22 -3.20
CA ILE A 130 -8.50 0.89 -2.66
C ILE A 130 -9.68 0.28 -3.44
N GLU A 131 -10.69 1.08 -3.77
CA GLU A 131 -11.85 0.61 -4.56
C GLU A 131 -11.41 0.11 -5.93
N MET A 132 -10.62 0.91 -6.64
CA MET A 132 -10.09 0.54 -7.96
C MET A 132 -9.16 -0.67 -7.86
N GLN A 133 -8.34 -0.76 -6.82
CA GLN A 133 -7.48 -1.91 -6.57
C GLN A 133 -8.29 -3.20 -6.38
N ARG A 134 -9.34 -3.19 -5.55
CA ARG A 134 -10.25 -4.33 -5.36
C ARG A 134 -10.97 -4.72 -6.64
N LYS A 135 -11.37 -3.71 -7.43
CA LYS A 135 -12.05 -3.91 -8.71
C LYS A 135 -11.11 -4.55 -9.74
N LEU A 136 -9.92 -4.00 -9.91
CA LEU A 136 -8.98 -4.35 -10.98
C LEU A 136 -8.12 -5.55 -10.65
N PHE A 137 -7.84 -5.81 -9.37
CA PHE A 137 -6.91 -6.85 -8.97
C PHE A 137 -7.60 -8.00 -8.24
N HIS A 138 -7.02 -9.18 -8.41
CA HIS A 138 -7.26 -10.35 -7.59
C HIS A 138 -6.01 -10.58 -6.73
N VAL A 139 -6.12 -10.26 -5.45
CA VAL A 139 -5.00 -10.32 -4.51
C VAL A 139 -4.68 -11.77 -4.19
N LEU A 140 -3.42 -12.16 -4.42
CA LEU A 140 -2.90 -13.49 -4.11
C LEU A 140 -2.26 -13.53 -2.71
N GLU A 141 -1.55 -12.47 -2.34
CA GLU A 141 -0.93 -12.33 -1.02
C GLU A 141 -0.76 -10.86 -0.67
N ASP A 142 -1.38 -10.43 0.44
CA ASP A 142 -1.31 -9.07 1.02
C ASP A 142 -0.50 -9.01 2.31
N PHE A 143 0.01 -10.16 2.80
CA PHE A 143 0.83 -10.26 4.01
C PHE A 143 0.20 -9.73 5.31
N GLU A 144 -1.11 -9.41 5.30
CA GLU A 144 -1.83 -8.98 6.50
C GLU A 144 -2.08 -10.14 7.47
N ARG A 145 -2.16 -11.37 6.93
CA ARG A 145 -2.39 -12.59 7.70
C ARG A 145 -1.08 -13.27 8.08
N VAL A 146 -0.81 -13.34 9.39
CA VAL A 146 0.34 -14.07 9.93
C VAL A 146 0.22 -15.55 9.55
N SER A 147 1.23 -16.05 8.83
CA SER A 147 1.27 -17.42 8.33
C SER A 147 2.58 -18.09 8.73
N LYS A 148 2.52 -19.36 9.17
CA LYS A 148 3.72 -20.17 9.47
C LYS A 148 4.67 -20.31 8.27
N ARG A 149 4.16 -20.09 7.05
CA ARG A 149 4.94 -20.06 5.79
C ARG A 149 5.94 -18.90 5.75
N TYR A 150 5.63 -17.81 6.45
CA TYR A 150 6.39 -16.58 6.52
C TYR A 150 7.02 -16.45 7.90
N SER A 151 7.87 -17.42 8.23
CA SER A 151 8.56 -17.50 9.52
C SER A 151 10.07 -17.40 9.35
N LEU A 152 10.74 -17.02 10.44
CA LEU A 152 12.20 -16.86 10.49
C LEU A 152 12.94 -18.13 10.08
N LYS A 153 12.34 -19.32 10.31
CA LYS A 153 12.86 -20.61 9.82
C LYS A 153 13.11 -20.62 8.31
N TYR A 154 12.31 -19.88 7.55
CA TYR A 154 12.39 -19.77 6.10
C TYR A 154 12.94 -18.42 5.64
N GLY A 155 13.61 -17.68 6.53
CA GLY A 155 14.18 -16.36 6.28
C GLY A 155 13.12 -15.29 6.06
N LYS A 156 11.93 -15.42 6.65
CA LYS A 156 10.78 -14.53 6.36
C LYS A 156 10.22 -13.93 7.64
N SER A 157 9.88 -12.65 7.62
CA SER A 157 9.26 -11.93 8.73
C SER A 157 8.33 -10.83 8.19
N PHE A 158 7.44 -10.33 9.04
CA PHE A 158 6.57 -9.20 8.70
C PHE A 158 7.21 -7.91 9.23
N VAL A 159 7.09 -6.83 8.46
CA VAL A 159 7.54 -5.48 8.83
C VAL A 159 6.42 -4.48 8.57
N ASP A 160 6.37 -3.42 9.37
CA ASP A 160 5.38 -2.34 9.33
C ASP A 160 6.04 -0.96 9.12
N GLU A 161 7.25 -0.94 8.57
CA GLU A 161 8.02 0.29 8.33
C GLU A 161 7.42 1.15 7.20
N ASP A 162 7.20 2.42 7.51
CA ASP A 162 6.78 3.43 6.55
C ASP A 162 7.75 3.51 5.36
N GLY A 163 7.22 3.43 4.14
CA GLY A 163 8.00 3.42 2.90
C GLY A 163 8.35 2.03 2.37
N LEU A 164 8.25 0.97 3.20
CA LEU A 164 8.33 -0.42 2.74
C LEU A 164 6.94 -1.03 2.56
N VAL A 165 6.00 -0.72 3.46
CA VAL A 165 4.59 -1.06 3.29
C VAL A 165 3.97 -0.19 2.21
N GLN A 166 3.48 -0.82 1.14
CA GLN A 166 2.79 -0.16 0.04
C GLN A 166 1.28 -0.32 0.19
N GLU A 167 0.84 -1.46 0.69
CA GLU A 167 -0.56 -1.79 0.88
C GLU A 167 -0.80 -2.37 2.27
N GLY A 168 -1.93 -2.03 2.88
CA GLY A 168 -2.27 -2.52 4.21
C GLY A 168 -1.39 -1.92 5.32
N LYS A 169 -0.95 -2.78 6.24
CA LYS A 169 -0.19 -2.44 7.44
C LYS A 169 1.16 -3.15 7.49
N ARG A 170 1.38 -4.18 6.66
CA ARG A 170 2.58 -5.02 6.73
C ARG A 170 3.07 -5.45 5.36
N ALA A 171 4.38 -5.47 5.20
CA ALA A 171 5.06 -6.11 4.07
C ALA A 171 5.83 -7.36 4.55
N LEU A 172 6.25 -8.18 3.59
CA LEU A 172 7.13 -9.31 3.86
C LEU A 172 8.59 -8.88 3.75
N GLN A 173 9.34 -8.97 4.84
CA GLN A 173 10.79 -8.99 4.82
C GLN A 173 11.29 -10.41 4.53
N TRP A 174 12.22 -10.53 3.60
CA TRP A 174 12.77 -11.80 3.15
C TRP A 174 14.30 -11.76 3.13
N GLN A 175 14.91 -12.49 4.04
CA GLN A 175 16.35 -12.80 4.05
C GLN A 175 16.64 -13.87 2.99
N VAL A 176 17.12 -13.43 1.84
CA VAL A 176 17.55 -14.29 0.75
C VAL A 176 18.91 -14.87 1.08
N ALA A 177 19.03 -16.19 0.97
CA ALA A 177 20.27 -16.93 1.18
C ALA A 177 20.26 -18.22 0.33
N PRO A 178 21.40 -18.90 0.11
CA PRO A 178 21.42 -20.21 -0.51
C PRO A 178 20.43 -21.18 0.15
N GLY A 179 19.55 -21.81 -0.64
CA GLY A 179 18.46 -22.66 -0.16
C GLY A 179 17.20 -21.92 0.33
N GLN A 180 17.23 -20.60 0.42
CA GLN A 180 16.12 -19.72 0.80
C GLN A 180 15.87 -18.65 -0.28
N THR A 181 15.96 -19.04 -1.55
CA THR A 181 15.83 -18.15 -2.72
C THR A 181 14.45 -18.15 -3.35
N GLU A 182 13.49 -18.89 -2.78
CA GLU A 182 12.10 -18.95 -3.26
C GLU A 182 11.10 -18.31 -2.28
N LEU A 183 10.21 -17.48 -2.84
CA LEU A 183 8.93 -17.09 -2.25
C LEU A 183 7.81 -17.73 -3.06
N LYS A 184 7.15 -18.72 -2.46
CA LYS A 184 6.01 -19.44 -3.06
C LYS A 184 4.68 -18.87 -2.56
N VAL A 185 3.84 -18.48 -3.50
CA VAL A 185 2.46 -18.00 -3.29
C VAL A 185 1.49 -19.12 -3.67
N LYS A 186 0.59 -19.46 -2.75
CA LYS A 186 -0.46 -20.48 -2.93
C LYS A 186 -1.82 -19.80 -3.06
N GLY A 187 -2.82 -20.55 -3.52
CA GLY A 187 -4.18 -20.01 -3.67
C GLY A 187 -4.38 -19.26 -4.99
N ILE A 188 -3.64 -19.65 -6.03
CA ILE A 188 -3.82 -19.11 -7.38
C ILE A 188 -5.19 -19.53 -7.91
N PRO A 189 -5.93 -18.65 -8.61
CA PRO A 189 -7.13 -19.05 -9.36
C PRO A 189 -6.84 -20.24 -10.27
N ARG A 190 -7.78 -21.18 -10.35
CA ARG A 190 -7.64 -22.40 -11.18
C ARG A 190 -7.41 -22.09 -12.66
N ASN A 191 -7.86 -20.93 -13.12
CA ASN A 191 -7.72 -20.50 -14.50
C ASN A 191 -7.21 -19.05 -14.54
N LEU A 192 -6.09 -18.84 -15.23
CA LEU A 192 -5.48 -17.53 -15.41
C LEU A 192 -5.77 -16.85 -16.76
N THR A 193 -6.52 -17.48 -17.67
CA THR A 193 -6.80 -16.95 -19.01
C THR A 193 -7.54 -15.61 -19.00
N GLY A 194 -8.28 -15.31 -17.93
CA GLY A 194 -8.98 -14.02 -17.75
C GLY A 194 -8.12 -12.90 -17.17
N TYR A 195 -6.85 -13.14 -16.81
CA TYR A 195 -5.98 -12.15 -16.19
C TYR A 195 -4.95 -11.62 -17.19
N LYS A 196 -4.64 -10.33 -17.07
CA LYS A 196 -3.76 -9.61 -18.00
C LYS A 196 -2.31 -9.60 -17.54
N ALA A 197 -2.07 -9.45 -16.24
CA ALA A 197 -0.74 -9.26 -15.68
C ALA A 197 -0.63 -9.78 -14.25
N ILE A 198 0.60 -10.02 -13.79
CA ILE A 198 0.95 -10.10 -12.37
C ILE A 198 1.54 -8.75 -11.94
N ALA A 199 1.14 -8.27 -10.76
CA ALA A 199 1.67 -7.06 -10.14
C ALA A 199 2.11 -7.32 -8.70
N PHE A 200 3.21 -6.70 -8.28
CA PHE A 200 3.70 -6.70 -6.90
C PHE A 200 4.73 -5.60 -6.68
N TYR A 201 5.02 -5.29 -5.41
CA TYR A 201 6.12 -4.42 -5.03
C TYR A 201 7.31 -5.24 -4.56
N LEU A 202 8.51 -4.85 -4.99
CA LEU A 202 9.76 -5.49 -4.61
C LEU A 202 10.85 -4.44 -4.36
N ASP A 203 11.33 -4.35 -3.12
CA ASP A 203 12.56 -3.63 -2.77
C ASP A 203 13.73 -4.61 -2.70
N MET A 204 14.87 -4.19 -3.26
CA MET A 204 16.14 -4.90 -3.19
C MET A 204 17.31 -3.94 -2.98
N PRO A 205 18.37 -4.37 -2.28
CA PRO A 205 19.55 -3.55 -2.08
C PRO A 205 20.41 -3.45 -3.34
N ARG A 206 21.36 -2.51 -3.33
CA ARG A 206 22.40 -2.43 -4.37
C ARG A 206 23.20 -3.74 -4.36
N GLY A 207 23.29 -4.42 -5.50
CA GLY A 207 23.98 -5.71 -5.62
C GLY A 207 23.12 -6.93 -5.32
N GLY A 208 21.78 -6.77 -5.28
CA GLY A 208 20.83 -7.88 -5.32
C GLY A 208 20.99 -8.78 -6.55
N SER A 209 20.28 -9.91 -6.57
CA SER A 209 20.40 -10.91 -7.64
C SER A 209 19.32 -10.76 -8.70
N ALA A 210 19.61 -11.22 -9.92
CA ALA A 210 18.57 -11.49 -10.91
C ALA A 210 17.60 -12.53 -10.34
N TYR A 211 16.36 -12.48 -10.81
CA TYR A 211 15.30 -13.36 -10.35
C TYR A 211 14.44 -13.81 -11.53
N GLN A 212 13.64 -14.83 -11.30
CA GLN A 212 12.63 -15.27 -12.23
C GLN A 212 11.27 -15.31 -11.55
N LEU A 213 10.24 -15.03 -12.34
CA LEU A 213 8.85 -15.21 -11.96
C LEU A 213 8.37 -16.50 -12.61
N VAL A 214 7.77 -17.38 -11.82
CA VAL A 214 7.42 -18.72 -12.28
C VAL A 214 5.97 -19.02 -11.90
N PHE A 215 5.13 -19.27 -12.90
CA PHE A 215 3.86 -19.94 -12.69
C PHE A 215 4.06 -21.43 -12.94
N VAL A 216 3.87 -22.23 -11.89
CA VAL A 216 4.12 -23.68 -11.92
C VAL A 216 2.87 -24.41 -12.37
N VAL A 217 3.06 -25.32 -13.32
CA VAL A 217 2.04 -26.27 -13.79
C VAL A 217 2.42 -27.65 -13.24
N PRO A 218 1.48 -28.42 -12.68
CA PRO A 218 1.77 -29.78 -12.26
C PRO A 218 2.16 -30.63 -13.47
N GLY A 219 3.16 -31.49 -13.29
CA GLY A 219 3.43 -32.58 -14.23
C GLY A 219 2.22 -33.50 -14.34
N SER A 220 2.05 -34.19 -15.47
CA SER A 220 1.30 -35.44 -15.46
C SER A 220 1.91 -36.33 -14.37
N ALA A 221 1.05 -36.92 -13.54
CA ALA A 221 1.43 -37.59 -12.31
C ALA A 221 2.32 -38.81 -12.59
N GLU A 222 3.65 -38.64 -12.56
CA GLU A 222 4.59 -39.75 -12.40
C GLU A 222 6.00 -39.35 -11.90
N ALA A 223 6.30 -38.08 -11.66
CA ALA A 223 7.63 -37.68 -11.17
C ALA A 223 7.54 -36.90 -9.86
N GLY A 224 7.94 -37.55 -8.76
CA GLY A 224 8.24 -36.90 -7.49
C GLY A 224 9.31 -35.82 -7.69
N VAL A 225 9.02 -34.59 -7.25
CA VAL A 225 9.93 -33.46 -7.45
C VAL A 225 10.67 -33.15 -6.14
N THR A 226 11.88 -33.68 -6.04
CA THR A 226 12.91 -33.22 -5.10
C THR A 226 13.89 -32.30 -5.84
N GLN A 227 14.02 -31.07 -5.31
CA GLN A 227 15.06 -30.06 -5.58
C GLN A 227 15.21 -29.42 -6.98
N VAL A 228 14.97 -28.09 -6.99
CA VAL A 228 15.70 -26.96 -7.63
C VAL A 228 16.04 -26.99 -9.13
N GLN A 229 15.92 -28.11 -9.84
CA GLN A 229 16.10 -28.13 -11.29
C GLN A 229 14.74 -28.02 -11.97
N VAL A 230 14.54 -26.87 -12.63
CA VAL A 230 13.64 -26.68 -13.79
C VAL A 230 12.28 -27.33 -13.62
N VAL A 231 11.31 -26.55 -13.13
CA VAL A 231 9.90 -26.96 -13.19
C VAL A 231 9.60 -27.35 -14.64
N LYS A 232 9.36 -28.65 -14.88
CA LYS A 232 9.24 -29.19 -16.24
C LYS A 232 8.13 -28.49 -17.04
N ASN A 233 7.03 -28.16 -16.36
CA ASN A 233 5.89 -27.46 -16.91
C ASN A 233 5.71 -26.11 -16.18
N ALA A 234 6.02 -25.01 -16.83
CA ALA A 234 5.91 -23.68 -16.22
C ALA A 234 5.80 -22.56 -17.24
N TYR A 235 5.29 -21.42 -16.79
CA TYR A 235 5.52 -20.13 -17.46
C TYR A 235 6.59 -19.36 -16.69
N ILE A 236 7.65 -18.96 -17.40
CA ILE A 236 8.84 -18.34 -16.80
C ILE A 236 9.06 -16.95 -17.41
N MET A 237 9.32 -15.97 -16.55
CA MET A 237 9.80 -14.65 -16.92
C MET A 237 11.11 -14.34 -16.19
N MET A 238 12.15 -13.99 -16.96
CA MET A 238 13.45 -13.60 -16.42
C MET A 238 13.48 -12.11 -16.10
N MET A 239 13.91 -11.79 -14.89
CA MET A 239 13.97 -10.42 -14.38
C MET A 239 15.41 -10.04 -14.01
N LYS A 240 15.81 -8.83 -14.38
CA LYS A 240 17.10 -8.26 -13.97
C LYS A 240 17.01 -7.79 -12.51
N SER A 241 18.15 -7.79 -11.80
CA SER A 241 18.19 -7.16 -10.47
C SER A 241 17.92 -5.66 -10.58
N HIS A 242 17.36 -5.08 -9.53
CA HIS A 242 17.23 -3.63 -9.39
C HIS A 242 17.59 -3.19 -7.96
N LYS A 243 17.75 -1.88 -7.76
CA LYS A 243 17.95 -1.26 -6.45
C LYS A 243 16.70 -0.48 -6.06
N GLY A 244 16.33 -0.57 -4.80
CA GLY A 244 15.21 0.14 -4.16
C GLY A 244 13.86 -0.44 -4.54
N LEU A 245 12.84 0.10 -3.90
CA LEU A 245 11.45 -0.25 -4.12
C LEU A 245 11.03 0.00 -5.57
N LYS A 246 10.45 -1.03 -6.19
CA LYS A 246 9.80 -0.91 -7.49
C LYS A 246 8.47 -1.64 -7.51
N ARG A 247 7.49 -1.02 -8.16
CA ARG A 247 6.29 -1.70 -8.64
C ARG A 247 6.65 -2.49 -9.90
N ILE A 248 6.44 -3.80 -9.85
CA ILE A 248 6.64 -4.72 -10.97
C ILE A 248 5.26 -5.08 -11.50
N GLU A 249 5.02 -4.83 -12.79
CA GLU A 249 3.78 -5.23 -13.49
C GLU A 249 4.18 -5.91 -14.80
N ILE A 250 3.92 -7.22 -14.89
CA ILE A 250 4.33 -8.03 -16.04
C ILE A 250 3.09 -8.65 -16.70
N PRO A 251 2.81 -8.33 -17.97
CA PRO A 251 1.76 -9.00 -18.73
C PRO A 251 1.98 -10.50 -18.77
N LEU A 252 0.94 -11.30 -18.51
CA LEU A 252 1.04 -12.77 -18.50
C LEU A 252 1.49 -13.31 -19.85
N ARG A 253 1.06 -12.66 -20.95
CA ARG A 253 1.50 -12.98 -22.33
C ARG A 253 3.01 -12.89 -22.57
N ASN A 254 3.76 -12.20 -21.70
CA ASN A 254 5.20 -12.06 -21.84
C ASN A 254 5.95 -13.26 -21.25
N PHE A 255 5.31 -14.10 -20.44
CA PHE A 255 5.95 -15.27 -19.88
C PHE A 255 6.16 -16.35 -20.95
N LYS A 256 7.30 -17.03 -20.91
CA LYS A 256 7.62 -18.12 -21.83
C LYS A 256 7.15 -19.43 -21.23
N GLY A 257 6.28 -20.14 -21.96
CA GLY A 257 5.87 -21.49 -21.60
C GLY A 257 7.00 -22.49 -21.81
N GLN A 258 7.11 -23.46 -20.90
CA GLN A 258 8.02 -24.59 -20.96
C GLN A 258 7.24 -25.87 -20.68
N GLY A 259 7.52 -26.94 -21.44
CA GLY A 259 6.80 -28.21 -21.34
C GLY A 259 5.32 -28.06 -21.73
N ASP A 260 4.45 -28.82 -21.06
CA ASP A 260 3.00 -28.80 -21.29
C ASP A 260 2.30 -27.69 -20.48
N ALA A 261 2.90 -26.50 -20.46
CA ALA A 261 2.39 -25.39 -19.68
C ALA A 261 1.07 -24.86 -20.24
N SER A 262 0.07 -24.73 -19.36
CA SER A 262 -1.21 -24.13 -19.70
C SER A 262 -1.76 -23.30 -18.54
N TRP A 263 -2.34 -22.14 -18.85
CA TRP A 263 -2.81 -21.14 -17.87
C TRP A 263 -4.01 -21.63 -17.02
N ASP A 264 -4.70 -22.67 -17.47
CA ASP A 264 -5.80 -23.35 -16.76
C ASP A 264 -5.32 -24.46 -15.81
N ARG A 265 -3.99 -24.69 -15.73
CA ARG A 265 -3.38 -25.73 -14.90
C ARG A 265 -2.40 -25.16 -13.88
N ILE A 266 -2.37 -23.85 -13.65
CA ILE A 266 -1.42 -23.27 -12.69
C ILE A 266 -1.75 -23.69 -11.26
N GLN A 267 -0.74 -24.17 -10.54
CA GLN A 267 -0.85 -24.58 -9.14
C GLN A 267 -0.36 -23.51 -8.17
N ASP A 268 0.75 -22.87 -8.49
CA ASP A 268 1.38 -21.86 -7.65
C ASP A 268 2.17 -20.83 -8.46
N PHE A 269 2.40 -19.68 -7.83
CA PHE A 269 3.26 -18.62 -8.34
C PHE A 269 4.49 -18.50 -7.45
N ARG A 270 5.64 -18.21 -8.05
CA ARG A 270 6.91 -18.10 -7.34
C ARG A 270 7.73 -16.91 -7.81
N ILE A 271 8.37 -16.26 -6.85
CA ILE A 271 9.48 -15.35 -7.08
C ILE A 271 10.75 -16.10 -6.66
N GLN A 272 11.69 -16.29 -7.58
CA GLN A 272 12.90 -17.09 -7.34
C GLN A 272 14.16 -16.31 -7.70
N PHE A 273 15.02 -16.05 -6.72
CA PHE A 273 16.34 -15.46 -6.97
C PHE A 273 17.31 -16.49 -7.54
N LEU A 274 18.05 -16.08 -8.58
CA LEU A 274 18.96 -16.96 -9.34
C LEU A 274 20.40 -16.96 -8.82
N GLY A 275 20.72 -16.07 -7.87
CA GLY A 275 22.05 -15.96 -7.28
C GLY A 275 22.14 -16.55 -5.88
N GLY A 276 23.34 -16.98 -5.47
CA GLY A 276 23.63 -17.46 -4.11
C GLY A 276 24.05 -16.37 -3.12
N LYS A 277 23.93 -15.09 -3.49
CA LYS A 277 24.30 -13.97 -2.61
C LYS A 277 23.27 -13.79 -1.51
N ARG A 278 23.73 -13.45 -0.31
CA ARG A 278 22.87 -13.11 0.83
C ARG A 278 22.47 -11.65 0.77
N PHE A 279 21.18 -11.36 0.91
CA PHE A 279 20.65 -10.01 1.01
C PHE A 279 19.21 -10.03 1.56
N THR A 280 18.71 -8.87 1.99
CA THR A 280 17.31 -8.71 2.40
C THR A 280 16.52 -8.10 1.26
N ALA A 281 15.39 -8.70 0.90
CA ALA A 281 14.41 -8.14 -0.01
C ALA A 281 13.10 -7.86 0.76
N TYR A 282 12.31 -6.92 0.26
CA TYR A 282 10.96 -6.65 0.78
C TYR A 282 9.94 -6.84 -0.32
N VAL A 283 8.86 -7.56 -0.04
CA VAL A 283 7.80 -7.87 -1.01
C VAL A 283 6.47 -7.46 -0.43
N ASP A 284 5.63 -6.84 -1.26
CA ASP A 284 4.28 -6.45 -0.87
C ASP A 284 3.29 -6.60 -2.04
N PHE A 285 2.01 -6.77 -1.70
CA PHE A 285 0.84 -6.77 -2.58
C PHE A 285 0.98 -7.62 -3.86
N ILE A 286 1.08 -8.94 -3.73
CA ILE A 286 1.13 -9.83 -4.90
C ILE A 286 -0.29 -10.05 -5.42
N ALA A 287 -0.56 -9.61 -6.65
CA ALA A 287 -1.91 -9.64 -7.21
C ALA A 287 -1.93 -9.85 -8.73
N LEU A 288 -3.01 -10.42 -9.24
CA LEU A 288 -3.28 -10.55 -10.67
C LEU A 288 -4.19 -9.43 -11.14
N LEU A 289 -3.85 -8.76 -12.24
CA LEU A 289 -4.69 -7.78 -12.91
C LEU A 289 -5.74 -8.49 -13.76
N LYS A 290 -7.03 -8.19 -13.54
CA LYS A 290 -8.18 -8.67 -14.31
C LYS A 290 -8.28 -7.99 -15.68
#